data_AF-A0AA86MX29-F1
#
_entry.id   AF-A0AA86MX29-F1
#
_cell.length_a   1.000
_cell.length_b   1.000
_cell.length_c   1.000
_cell.angle_alpha   90.00
_cell.angle_beta   90.00
_cell.angle_gamma   90.00
#
_symmetry.space_group_name_H-M   'P 1'
#
loop_
_entity.id
_entity.type
_entity.pdbx_description
1 polymer ?
#
loop_
_entity_poly.entity_id
_entity_poly.type
_entity_poly.pdbx_seq_one_letter_code
_entity_poly.pdbx_strand_id
1 'polypeptide(L)'
;MERETIAMAGALAGFIAAVLTIIERLIGWTERAAAAKARALEQAGEDTPLRSSAKSEEDEPSDRFWTIQWPAWLGPAPAYLVPSELALIFGAGILLNYVGLLLSLRLESILFFDMVGTAFAAILLGPWWGAGVALLTNSLVNWLLYPQDDPDLLIFPWSLVNMTGALVWGSLARTDQFRTYLRTGHASVLSHLQFLLTFGLLGACVMSVPGTVVQSVVDQTSGIALNAMLLSTLQEGVALWRDALSYQFDSLVGSTAVQRWGDGLLSWLQTCLLYIPDKVVSAAVALILVKRGFPMFEQELALGRDEEGPPKDNRVAPLVLALFYAPSFAILVSSETYLGHDYWPLWSAPWVVILAGYFHARARGPAEEQVRAARAARAGRYRAELSPIHEQPTFHFCQRLLFGLLIASAIFVLFMPLILADYSTVAFNFFCVIYGAILCLTLIRVSIAQNLALLYGAKADSRDDSAGIAARRGKRRASAA
;
A
#
# COMPACT_ATOMS: atom_id res chain seq x y z
N MET A 1 -27.11 -0.25 -14.45
CA MET A 1 -26.05 -1.05 -15.09
C MET A 1 -26.16 -2.45 -14.52
N GLU A 2 -26.49 -3.45 -15.33
CA GLU A 2 -26.83 -4.80 -14.82
C GLU A 2 -25.64 -5.43 -14.10
N ARG A 3 -25.88 -6.09 -12.96
CA ARG A 3 -24.87 -6.72 -12.09
C ARG A 3 -23.89 -7.61 -12.88
N GLU A 4 -24.41 -8.22 -13.95
CA GLU A 4 -23.66 -9.02 -14.91
C GLU A 4 -22.61 -8.21 -15.69
N THR A 5 -22.90 -6.96 -16.08
CA THR A 5 -21.94 -6.11 -16.78
C THR A 5 -20.78 -5.64 -15.89
N ILE A 6 -21.01 -5.44 -14.60
CA ILE A 6 -19.96 -5.11 -13.63
C ILE A 6 -19.13 -6.35 -13.29
N ALA A 7 -19.79 -7.50 -13.08
CA ALA A 7 -19.10 -8.78 -12.85
C ALA A 7 -18.28 -9.20 -14.08
N MET A 8 -18.81 -8.99 -15.29
CA MET A 8 -18.11 -9.22 -16.55
C MET A 8 -16.95 -8.24 -16.71
N ALA A 9 -17.08 -6.96 -16.31
CA ALA A 9 -15.98 -6.00 -16.31
C ALA A 9 -14.87 -6.38 -15.31
N GLY A 10 -15.23 -6.85 -14.11
CA GLY A 10 -14.29 -7.33 -13.11
C GLY A 10 -13.58 -8.62 -13.51
N ALA A 11 -14.32 -9.59 -14.08
CA ALA A 11 -13.76 -10.82 -14.63
C ALA A 11 -12.88 -10.54 -15.86
N LEU A 12 -13.27 -9.59 -16.72
CA LEU A 12 -12.49 -9.15 -17.87
C LEU A 12 -11.22 -8.42 -17.41
N ALA A 13 -11.27 -7.58 -16.37
CA ALA A 13 -10.10 -6.93 -15.80
C ALA A 13 -9.14 -7.96 -15.15
N GLY A 14 -9.67 -8.93 -14.40
CA GLY A 14 -8.89 -10.03 -13.83
C GLY A 14 -8.27 -10.95 -14.89
N PHE A 15 -9.02 -11.23 -15.97
CA PHE A 15 -8.54 -11.99 -17.12
C PHE A 15 -7.47 -11.23 -17.89
N ILE A 16 -7.65 -9.93 -18.14
CA ILE A 16 -6.64 -9.07 -18.77
C ILE A 16 -5.39 -9.02 -17.89
N ALA A 17 -5.51 -8.89 -16.56
CA ALA A 17 -4.37 -8.93 -15.65
C ALA A 17 -3.64 -10.28 -15.70
N ALA A 18 -4.37 -11.40 -15.73
CA ALA A 18 -3.79 -12.74 -15.86
C ALA A 18 -3.09 -12.93 -17.22
N VAL A 19 -3.71 -12.50 -18.31
CA VAL A 19 -3.15 -12.56 -19.67
C VAL A 19 -1.91 -11.67 -19.77
N LEU A 20 -1.93 -10.45 -19.21
CA LEU A 20 -0.76 -9.58 -19.17
C LEU A 20 0.37 -10.18 -18.34
N THR A 21 0.07 -10.81 -17.20
CA THR A 21 1.06 -11.53 -16.37
C THR A 21 1.66 -12.74 -17.11
N ILE A 22 0.84 -13.45 -17.89
CA ILE A 22 1.29 -14.58 -18.71
C ILE A 22 2.14 -14.09 -19.88
N ILE A 23 1.72 -13.02 -20.57
CA ILE A 23 2.46 -12.40 -21.67
C ILE A 23 3.81 -11.85 -21.19
N GLU A 24 3.85 -11.15 -20.05
CA GLU A 24 5.09 -10.67 -19.43
C GLU A 24 6.05 -11.84 -19.12
N ARG A 25 5.52 -12.96 -18.64
CA ARG A 25 6.33 -14.17 -18.41
C ARG A 25 6.78 -14.87 -19.69
N LEU A 26 5.96 -14.88 -20.73
CA LEU A 26 6.30 -15.46 -22.04
C LEU A 26 7.36 -14.63 -22.77
N ILE A 27 7.26 -13.30 -22.69
CA ILE A 27 8.30 -12.37 -23.18
C ILE A 27 9.61 -12.67 -22.45
N GLY A 28 9.59 -12.77 -21.11
CA GLY A 28 10.77 -13.15 -20.33
C GLY A 28 11.30 -14.56 -20.62
N TRP A 29 10.51 -15.46 -21.23
CA TRP A 29 10.99 -16.75 -21.74
C TRP A 29 11.68 -16.61 -23.10
N THR A 30 11.09 -15.85 -24.02
CA THR A 30 11.70 -15.59 -25.34
C THR A 30 13.04 -14.86 -25.22
N GLU A 31 13.17 -13.94 -24.26
CA GLU A 31 14.41 -13.23 -23.98
C GLU A 31 15.47 -14.12 -23.35
N ARG A 32 15.08 -15.06 -22.48
CA ARG A 32 15.99 -16.08 -21.93
C ARG A 32 16.43 -17.09 -22.98
N ALA A 33 15.55 -17.46 -23.89
CA ALA A 33 15.88 -18.31 -25.03
C ALA A 33 16.82 -17.59 -26.02
N ALA A 34 16.61 -16.29 -26.25
CA ALA A 34 17.48 -15.46 -27.07
C ALA A 34 18.86 -15.27 -26.42
N ALA A 35 18.93 -15.03 -25.11
CA ALA A 35 20.19 -14.93 -24.36
C ALA A 35 20.93 -16.27 -24.29
N ALA A 36 20.22 -17.39 -24.15
CA ALA A 36 20.81 -18.73 -24.21
C ALA A 36 21.34 -19.05 -25.63
N LYS A 37 20.63 -18.62 -26.67
CA LYS A 37 21.06 -18.76 -28.07
C LYS A 37 22.27 -17.87 -28.39
N ALA A 38 22.33 -16.66 -27.84
CA ALA A 38 23.48 -15.76 -27.98
C ALA A 38 24.73 -16.36 -27.31
N ARG A 39 24.61 -16.88 -26.08
CA ARG A 39 25.71 -17.58 -25.38
C ARG A 39 26.16 -18.86 -26.12
N ALA A 40 25.22 -19.60 -26.71
CA ALA A 40 25.54 -20.78 -27.51
C ALA A 40 26.26 -20.43 -28.82
N LEU A 41 25.96 -19.28 -29.44
CA LEU A 41 26.66 -18.77 -30.62
C LEU A 41 28.05 -18.24 -30.29
N GLU A 42 28.21 -17.61 -29.13
CA GLU A 42 29.49 -17.11 -28.62
C GLU A 42 30.44 -18.26 -28.27
N GLN A 43 29.93 -19.31 -27.61
CA GLN A 43 30.68 -20.54 -27.33
C GLN A 43 30.97 -21.37 -28.60
N ALA A 44 30.14 -21.28 -29.64
CA ALA A 44 30.39 -21.90 -30.93
C ALA A 44 31.39 -21.10 -31.81
N GLY A 45 31.70 -19.85 -31.43
CA GLY A 45 32.68 -19.00 -32.10
C GLY A 45 34.09 -19.05 -31.51
N GLU A 46 34.30 -19.79 -30.41
CA GLU A 46 35.55 -19.79 -29.64
C GLU A 46 36.59 -20.85 -30.07
N ASP A 47 36.47 -21.42 -31.28
CA ASP A 47 37.47 -22.32 -31.89
C ASP A 47 38.37 -21.60 -32.91
N THR A 48 38.86 -20.38 -32.60
CA THR A 48 39.95 -19.76 -33.38
C THR A 48 40.86 -18.92 -32.48
N PRO A 49 42.15 -19.27 -32.31
CA PRO A 49 43.06 -18.45 -31.53
C PRO A 49 43.68 -17.37 -32.42
N LEU A 50 43.62 -16.09 -32.01
CA LEU A 50 44.73 -15.12 -32.01
C LEU A 50 44.27 -13.67 -31.72
N ARG A 51 44.78 -13.15 -30.59
CA ARG A 51 45.41 -11.82 -30.39
C ARG A 51 44.63 -10.50 -30.61
N SER A 52 44.36 -9.88 -29.46
CA SER A 52 44.66 -8.47 -29.06
C SER A 52 43.86 -7.28 -29.59
N SER A 53 43.31 -6.57 -28.59
CA SER A 53 43.40 -5.12 -28.34
C SER A 53 42.20 -4.23 -28.71
N ALA A 54 41.52 -3.81 -27.64
CA ALA A 54 40.98 -2.48 -27.36
C ALA A 54 39.95 -1.85 -28.33
N LYS A 55 38.69 -1.80 -27.88
CA LYS A 55 38.07 -0.58 -27.35
C LYS A 55 36.63 -0.84 -26.88
N SER A 56 36.35 -0.34 -25.70
CA SER A 56 35.07 0.11 -25.18
C SER A 56 33.94 0.28 -26.22
N GLU A 57 32.95 -0.59 -26.14
CA GLU A 57 31.55 -0.19 -26.23
C GLU A 57 30.88 -0.64 -24.94
N GLU A 58 30.17 0.30 -24.34
CA GLU A 58 29.41 0.15 -23.11
C GLU A 58 28.38 -0.97 -23.30
N ASP A 59 28.62 -2.12 -22.69
CA ASP A 59 27.56 -3.07 -22.39
C ASP A 59 26.58 -2.40 -21.42
N GLU A 60 25.60 -1.67 -21.97
CA GLU A 60 24.36 -1.35 -21.25
C GLU A 60 23.72 -2.69 -20.83
N PRO A 61 23.76 -3.07 -19.54
CA PRO A 61 23.30 -4.39 -19.14
C PRO A 61 21.78 -4.37 -19.00
N SER A 62 21.08 -4.62 -20.11
CA SER A 62 19.74 -5.20 -20.14
C SER A 62 18.73 -4.57 -19.16
N ASP A 63 18.25 -3.38 -19.47
CA ASP A 63 17.19 -2.67 -18.75
C ASP A 63 15.79 -3.32 -18.86
N ARG A 64 15.69 -4.48 -19.50
CA ARG A 64 14.41 -5.07 -19.93
C ARG A 64 13.62 -5.80 -18.85
N PHE A 65 14.23 -6.18 -17.73
CA PHE A 65 13.58 -7.06 -16.75
C PHE A 65 12.68 -6.35 -15.73
N TRP A 66 12.75 -5.02 -15.61
CA TRP A 66 12.04 -4.26 -14.56
C TRP A 66 11.22 -3.08 -15.06
N THR A 67 11.22 -2.81 -16.36
CA THR A 67 10.50 -1.70 -16.96
C THR A 67 9.31 -2.20 -17.75
N ILE A 68 8.12 -2.18 -17.13
CA ILE A 68 6.89 -2.05 -17.91
C ILE A 68 7.06 -0.78 -18.74
N GLN A 69 7.12 -0.92 -20.07
CA GLN A 69 7.22 0.21 -20.98
C GLN A 69 5.98 1.08 -20.80
N TRP A 70 6.13 2.20 -20.08
CA TRP A 70 5.04 3.11 -19.81
C TRP A 70 4.61 3.79 -21.13
N PRO A 71 3.36 3.62 -21.58
CA PRO A 71 2.91 4.22 -22.84
C PRO A 71 3.07 5.74 -22.81
N ALA A 72 3.67 6.31 -23.86
CA ALA A 72 3.96 7.75 -23.93
C ALA A 72 2.72 8.65 -23.78
N TRP A 73 1.53 8.14 -24.13
CA TRP A 73 0.26 8.87 -24.01
C TRP A 73 -0.30 8.94 -22.58
N LEU A 74 0.16 8.07 -21.67
CA LEU A 74 -0.22 8.09 -20.24
C LEU A 74 0.58 9.10 -19.42
N GLY A 75 1.41 9.91 -20.09
CA GLY A 75 2.23 10.93 -19.45
C GLY A 75 3.49 10.37 -18.81
N PRO A 76 4.15 11.14 -17.91
CA PRO A 76 5.42 10.74 -17.32
C PRO A 76 5.26 9.48 -16.48
N ALA A 77 6.29 8.62 -16.49
CA ALA A 77 6.25 7.37 -15.78
C ALA A 77 6.06 7.57 -14.25
N PRO A 78 5.43 6.62 -13.52
CA PRO A 78 5.25 6.71 -12.08
C PRO A 78 6.58 6.90 -11.37
N ALA A 79 6.61 7.55 -10.20
CA ALA A 79 7.84 7.69 -9.43
C ALA A 79 8.35 6.37 -8.85
N TYR A 80 7.49 5.36 -8.77
CA TYR A 80 7.79 4.07 -8.16
C TYR A 80 8.04 2.98 -9.20
N LEU A 81 8.78 1.94 -8.79
CA LEU A 81 8.90 0.70 -9.54
C LEU A 81 7.58 -0.06 -9.45
N VAL A 82 6.81 -0.07 -10.54
CA VAL A 82 5.49 -0.70 -10.61
C VAL A 82 5.51 -2.16 -10.09
N PRO A 83 6.39 -3.05 -10.58
CA PRO A 83 6.39 -4.45 -10.12
C PRO A 83 6.99 -4.65 -8.72
N SER A 84 8.01 -3.85 -8.35
CA SER A 84 8.86 -4.13 -7.19
C SER A 84 8.51 -3.32 -5.95
N GLU A 85 8.05 -2.08 -6.11
CA GLU A 85 7.64 -1.23 -4.99
C GLU A 85 6.13 -1.21 -4.92
N LEU A 86 5.50 -0.75 -6.00
CA LEU A 86 4.09 -0.41 -6.00
C LEU A 86 3.22 -1.65 -5.85
N ALA A 87 3.30 -2.62 -6.76
CA ALA A 87 2.45 -3.81 -6.70
C ALA A 87 2.63 -4.61 -5.40
N LEU A 88 3.87 -4.72 -4.90
CA LEU A 88 4.17 -5.43 -3.66
C LEU A 88 3.60 -4.70 -2.43
N ILE A 89 3.86 -3.41 -2.28
CA ILE A 89 3.38 -2.64 -1.13
C ILE A 89 1.85 -2.47 -1.18
N PHE A 90 1.30 -2.24 -2.37
CA PHE A 90 -0.13 -2.09 -2.60
C PHE A 90 -0.88 -3.40 -2.31
N GLY A 91 -0.36 -4.53 -2.82
CA GLY A 91 -0.91 -5.86 -2.53
C GLY A 91 -0.80 -6.24 -1.05
N ALA A 92 0.34 -5.96 -0.41
CA ALA A 92 0.50 -6.14 1.03
C ALA A 92 -0.49 -5.31 1.84
N GLY A 93 -0.69 -4.05 1.46
CA GLY A 93 -1.65 -3.16 2.10
C GLY A 93 -3.08 -3.70 2.04
N ILE A 94 -3.54 -4.12 0.86
CA ILE A 94 -4.88 -4.73 0.71
C ILE A 94 -5.01 -5.99 1.56
N LEU A 95 -4.02 -6.89 1.51
CA LEU A 95 -4.06 -8.14 2.26
C LEU A 95 -4.07 -7.90 3.77
N LEU A 96 -3.27 -6.96 4.27
CA LEU A 96 -3.23 -6.59 5.68
C LEU A 96 -4.57 -6.05 6.17
N ASN A 97 -5.20 -5.15 5.40
CA ASN A 97 -6.52 -4.64 5.76
C ASN A 97 -7.59 -5.73 5.73
N TYR A 98 -7.56 -6.62 4.73
CA TYR A 98 -8.49 -7.75 4.63
C TYR A 98 -8.36 -8.69 5.83
N VAL A 99 -7.13 -9.08 6.19
CA VAL A 99 -6.87 -9.94 7.35
C VAL A 99 -7.24 -9.22 8.65
N GLY A 100 -6.94 -7.93 8.76
CA GLY A 100 -7.29 -7.10 9.91
C GLY A 100 -8.81 -7.06 10.15
N LEU A 101 -9.57 -6.79 9.10
CA LEU A 101 -11.04 -6.79 9.18
C LEU A 101 -11.59 -8.19 9.48
N LEU A 102 -11.07 -9.23 8.84
CA LEU A 102 -11.50 -10.60 9.13
C LEU A 102 -11.25 -10.97 10.60
N LEU A 103 -10.10 -10.58 11.15
CA LEU A 103 -9.76 -10.78 12.55
C LEU A 103 -10.71 -10.00 13.48
N SER A 104 -11.01 -8.74 13.13
CA SER A 104 -11.94 -7.89 13.86
C SER A 104 -13.35 -8.50 13.92
N LEU A 105 -13.87 -8.95 12.77
CA LEU A 105 -15.17 -9.60 12.65
C LEU A 105 -15.24 -10.92 13.43
N ARG A 106 -14.15 -11.69 13.48
CA ARG A 106 -14.11 -13.00 14.17
C ARG A 106 -13.91 -12.88 15.67
N LEU A 107 -13.30 -11.81 16.14
CA LEU A 107 -13.01 -11.58 17.57
C LEU A 107 -14.00 -10.60 18.23
N GLU A 108 -15.01 -10.10 17.49
CA GLU A 108 -15.95 -9.06 17.96
C GLU A 108 -15.19 -7.87 18.59
N SER A 109 -14.08 -7.50 17.95
CA SER A 109 -13.13 -6.54 18.50
C SER A 109 -13.60 -5.11 18.26
N ILE A 110 -13.25 -4.25 19.21
CA ILE A 110 -13.42 -2.79 19.13
C ILE A 110 -12.47 -2.19 18.07
N LEU A 111 -11.41 -2.92 17.74
CA LEU A 111 -10.40 -2.54 16.76
C LEU A 111 -10.79 -3.14 15.42
N PHE A 112 -11.02 -2.29 14.41
CA PHE A 112 -11.40 -2.70 13.06
C PHE A 112 -10.18 -3.25 12.29
N PHE A 113 -8.98 -2.75 12.58
CA PHE A 113 -7.71 -3.12 11.90
C PHE A 113 -7.74 -3.02 10.36
N ASP A 114 -8.77 -2.41 9.80
CA ASP A 114 -9.05 -2.24 8.38
C ASP A 114 -8.19 -1.16 7.71
N MET A 115 -7.35 -0.49 8.52
CA MET A 115 -6.46 0.59 8.10
C MET A 115 -4.97 0.32 8.35
N VAL A 116 -4.59 -0.84 8.89
CA VAL A 116 -3.18 -1.20 9.11
C VAL A 116 -2.39 -1.19 7.80
N GLY A 117 -2.92 -1.86 6.77
CA GLY A 117 -2.35 -1.89 5.43
C GLY A 117 -2.42 -0.54 4.71
N THR A 118 -3.45 0.26 4.98
CA THR A 118 -3.55 1.64 4.50
C THR A 118 -2.43 2.52 5.07
N ALA A 119 -2.19 2.46 6.38
CA ALA A 119 -1.09 3.16 7.04
C ALA A 119 0.26 2.69 6.50
N PHE A 120 0.44 1.37 6.36
CA PHE A 120 1.65 0.76 5.81
C PHE A 120 1.96 1.30 4.39
N ALA A 121 0.98 1.28 3.49
CA ALA A 121 1.14 1.78 2.14
C ALA A 121 1.35 3.31 2.11
N ALA A 122 0.65 4.06 2.95
CA ALA A 122 0.79 5.51 3.03
C ALA A 122 2.19 5.93 3.52
N ILE A 123 2.76 5.22 4.51
CA ILE A 123 4.11 5.52 5.03
C ILE A 123 5.18 5.29 3.95
N LEU A 124 5.06 4.21 3.16
CA LEU A 124 6.06 3.85 2.15
C LEU A 124 5.84 4.60 0.83
N LEU A 125 4.66 4.44 0.22
CA LEU A 125 4.34 4.96 -1.11
C LEU A 125 3.79 6.38 -1.08
N GLY A 126 3.42 6.91 0.08
CA GLY A 126 2.90 8.27 0.21
C GLY A 126 1.37 8.36 0.16
N PRO A 127 0.83 9.58 0.28
CA PRO A 127 -0.58 9.84 0.54
C PRO A 127 -1.51 9.28 -0.54
N TRP A 128 -1.16 9.47 -1.80
CA TRP A 128 -2.03 9.12 -2.94
C TRP A 128 -2.15 7.61 -3.15
N TRP A 129 -1.04 6.88 -3.06
CA TRP A 129 -1.03 5.43 -3.21
C TRP A 129 -1.66 4.74 -1.98
N GLY A 130 -1.42 5.26 -0.78
CA GLY A 130 -2.14 4.82 0.42
C GLY A 130 -3.65 5.01 0.28
N ALA A 131 -4.09 6.15 -0.27
CA ALA A 131 -5.52 6.40 -0.52
C ALA A 131 -6.09 5.44 -1.57
N GLY A 132 -5.29 5.06 -2.57
CA GLY A 132 -5.65 3.99 -3.51
C GLY A 132 -5.86 2.65 -2.80
N VAL A 133 -4.97 2.27 -1.89
CA VAL A 133 -5.13 1.04 -1.08
C VAL A 133 -6.38 1.11 -0.22
N ALA A 134 -6.64 2.25 0.43
CA ALA A 134 -7.83 2.46 1.24
C ALA A 134 -9.12 2.27 0.42
N LEU A 135 -9.19 2.89 -0.75
CA LEU A 135 -10.33 2.83 -1.65
C LEU A 135 -10.55 1.41 -2.18
N LEU A 136 -9.50 0.78 -2.67
CA LEU A 136 -9.59 -0.58 -3.24
C LEU A 136 -9.88 -1.62 -2.17
N THR A 137 -9.34 -1.46 -0.95
CA THR A 137 -9.69 -2.34 0.17
C THR A 137 -11.18 -2.23 0.47
N ASN A 138 -11.71 -1.03 0.68
CA ASN A 138 -13.14 -0.86 1.00
C ASN A 138 -14.04 -1.37 -0.13
N SER A 139 -13.64 -1.18 -1.39
CA SER A 139 -14.40 -1.66 -2.55
C SER A 139 -14.33 -3.19 -2.70
N LEU A 140 -13.14 -3.79 -2.59
CA LEU A 140 -12.89 -5.22 -2.75
C LEU A 140 -13.48 -6.02 -1.59
N VAL A 141 -13.32 -5.55 -0.36
CA VAL A 141 -13.88 -6.15 0.85
C VAL A 141 -15.41 -6.16 0.78
N ASN A 142 -16.02 -5.02 0.41
CA ASN A 142 -17.46 -4.91 0.26
C ASN A 142 -17.99 -5.95 -0.74
N TRP A 143 -17.26 -6.17 -1.84
CA TRP A 143 -17.67 -7.15 -2.85
C TRP A 143 -17.39 -8.62 -2.47
N LEU A 144 -16.26 -8.90 -1.82
CA LEU A 144 -15.83 -10.27 -1.49
C LEU A 144 -16.57 -10.84 -0.27
N LEU A 145 -16.83 -10.02 0.75
CA LEU A 145 -17.45 -10.47 2.00
C LEU A 145 -18.98 -10.38 1.98
N TYR A 146 -19.57 -9.58 1.09
CA TYR A 146 -21.02 -9.32 1.06
C TYR A 146 -21.63 -9.45 -0.34
N PRO A 147 -21.70 -10.67 -0.92
CA PRO A 147 -22.22 -10.89 -2.27
C PRO A 147 -23.77 -10.93 -2.39
N GLN A 148 -24.56 -10.72 -1.32
CA GLN A 148 -26.02 -10.98 -1.30
C GLN A 148 -26.93 -9.73 -1.28
N ASP A 149 -28.22 -9.95 -1.57
CA ASP A 149 -29.28 -8.95 -1.85
C ASP A 149 -29.94 -8.32 -0.61
N ASP A 150 -29.30 -8.37 0.56
CA ASP A 150 -29.74 -7.65 1.76
C ASP A 150 -28.80 -6.46 2.01
N PRO A 151 -29.30 -5.21 2.04
CA PRO A 151 -28.49 -3.99 1.89
C PRO A 151 -27.77 -3.51 3.16
N ASP A 152 -27.74 -4.31 4.22
CA ASP A 152 -27.56 -3.76 5.57
C ASP A 152 -26.12 -3.51 6.03
N LEU A 153 -25.08 -3.66 5.21
CA LEU A 153 -23.71 -3.32 5.63
C LEU A 153 -22.95 -2.51 4.58
N LEU A 154 -23.18 -1.20 4.66
CA LEU A 154 -22.57 -0.09 3.93
C LEU A 154 -21.07 0.10 4.27
N ILE A 155 -20.16 -0.74 3.77
CA ILE A 155 -18.70 -0.50 3.94
C ILE A 155 -18.20 0.58 2.97
N PHE A 156 -18.86 0.72 1.81
CA PHE A 156 -18.40 1.59 0.74
C PHE A 156 -18.21 3.07 1.13
N PRO A 157 -19.14 3.72 1.86
CA PRO A 157 -18.98 5.11 2.30
C PRO A 157 -17.76 5.35 3.20
N TRP A 158 -17.33 4.33 3.96
CA TRP A 158 -16.17 4.39 4.85
C TRP A 158 -14.84 4.51 4.08
N SER A 159 -14.84 4.30 2.77
CA SER A 159 -13.67 4.58 1.94
C SER A 159 -13.20 6.03 2.08
N LEU A 160 -14.10 6.99 2.34
CA LEU A 160 -13.73 8.40 2.60
C LEU A 160 -12.88 8.55 3.86
N VAL A 161 -13.26 7.85 4.93
CA VAL A 161 -12.51 7.82 6.20
C VAL A 161 -11.13 7.23 5.95
N ASN A 162 -11.08 6.09 5.25
CA ASN A 162 -9.82 5.39 5.05
C ASN A 162 -8.89 6.16 4.10
N MET A 163 -9.42 6.78 3.06
CA MET A 163 -8.67 7.69 2.17
C MET A 163 -8.14 8.89 2.94
N THR A 164 -8.95 9.51 3.79
CA THR A 164 -8.52 10.63 4.64
C THR A 164 -7.35 10.24 5.52
N GLY A 165 -7.43 9.07 6.18
CA GLY A 165 -6.32 8.57 6.98
C GLY A 165 -5.05 8.30 6.18
N ALA A 166 -5.18 7.75 4.97
CA ALA A 166 -4.06 7.55 4.08
C ALA A 166 -3.38 8.86 3.66
N LEU A 167 -4.18 9.88 3.33
CA LEU A 167 -3.67 11.20 2.95
C LEU A 167 -2.94 11.86 4.13
N VAL A 168 -3.48 11.76 5.34
CA VAL A 168 -2.88 12.31 6.56
C VAL A 168 -1.58 11.58 6.88
N TRP A 169 -1.61 10.25 7.03
CA TRP A 169 -0.43 9.46 7.37
C TRP A 169 0.66 9.54 6.31
N GLY A 170 0.28 9.53 5.03
CA GLY A 170 1.23 9.69 3.95
C GLY A 170 1.88 11.06 3.96
N SER A 171 1.10 12.12 4.19
CA SER A 171 1.66 13.48 4.30
C SER A 171 2.58 13.63 5.51
N LEU A 172 2.20 13.09 6.67
CA LEU A 172 3.03 13.06 7.87
C LEU A 172 4.33 12.27 7.64
N ALA A 173 4.26 11.16 6.89
CA ALA A 173 5.42 10.35 6.54
C ALA A 173 6.41 11.07 5.61
N ARG A 174 5.99 12.14 4.91
CA ARG A 174 6.85 12.99 4.09
C ARG A 174 7.51 14.14 4.87
N THR A 175 7.31 14.24 6.19
CA THR A 175 7.92 15.31 7.01
C THR A 175 9.33 14.95 7.49
N ASP A 176 10.18 15.97 7.64
CA ASP A 176 11.53 15.81 8.20
C ASP A 176 11.51 15.31 9.66
N GLN A 177 10.44 15.63 10.39
CA GLN A 177 10.23 15.15 11.75
C GLN A 177 10.08 13.62 11.77
N PHE A 178 9.26 13.06 10.89
CA PHE A 178 9.10 11.60 10.79
C PHE A 178 10.39 10.92 10.33
N ARG A 179 11.12 11.54 9.38
CA ARG A 179 12.44 11.05 8.96
C ARG A 179 13.43 11.01 10.11
N THR A 180 13.48 12.07 10.92
CA THR A 180 14.32 12.15 12.12
C THR A 180 13.92 11.08 13.13
N TYR A 181 12.61 10.86 13.31
CA TYR A 181 12.07 9.81 14.15
C TYR A 181 12.49 8.42 13.67
N LEU A 182 12.41 8.10 12.37
CA LEU A 182 12.84 6.80 11.87
C LEU A 182 14.33 6.54 12.14
N ARG A 183 15.19 7.56 11.97
CA ARG A 183 16.65 7.49 12.22
C ARG A 183 17.01 7.32 13.69
N THR A 184 16.37 8.09 14.56
CA THR A 184 16.77 8.24 15.98
C THR A 184 15.88 7.48 16.95
N GLY A 185 14.67 7.10 16.52
CA GLY A 185 13.58 6.56 17.34
C GLY A 185 13.81 5.18 17.94
N HIS A 186 15.05 4.68 17.91
CA HIS A 186 15.47 3.52 18.69
C HIS A 186 15.82 3.87 20.14
N ALA A 187 15.97 5.17 20.46
CA ALA A 187 16.63 5.59 21.69
C ALA A 187 15.70 6.10 22.82
N SER A 188 14.42 6.41 22.57
CA SER A 188 13.57 7.05 23.60
C SER A 188 12.07 6.75 23.50
N VAL A 189 11.48 6.41 24.65
CA VAL A 189 10.02 6.24 24.84
C VAL A 189 9.25 7.50 24.43
N LEU A 190 9.80 8.69 24.67
CA LEU A 190 9.15 9.96 24.32
C LEU A 190 8.94 10.09 22.81
N SER A 191 9.89 9.59 22.00
CA SER A 191 9.78 9.62 20.55
C SER A 191 8.65 8.72 20.04
N HIS A 192 8.46 7.56 20.67
CA HIS A 192 7.32 6.67 20.37
C HIS A 192 6.00 7.31 20.80
N LEU A 193 5.94 7.95 21.97
CA LEU A 193 4.74 8.67 22.41
C LEU A 193 4.39 9.80 21.42
N GLN A 194 5.38 10.56 20.96
CA GLN A 194 5.16 11.61 19.95
C GLN A 194 4.66 11.03 18.62
N PHE A 195 5.18 9.87 18.18
CA PHE A 195 4.66 9.16 17.03
C PHE A 195 3.19 8.75 17.23
N LEU A 196 2.84 8.17 18.38
CA LEU A 196 1.46 7.76 18.66
C LEU A 196 0.50 8.96 18.78
N LEU A 197 0.97 10.10 19.29
CA LEU A 197 0.18 11.34 19.32
C LEU A 197 -0.06 11.91 17.91
N THR A 198 0.94 11.86 17.04
CA THR A 198 0.86 12.45 15.69
C THR A 198 0.19 11.54 14.67
N PHE A 199 0.61 10.28 14.58
CA PHE A 199 0.00 9.32 13.66
C PHE A 199 -1.27 8.69 14.22
N GLY A 200 -1.34 8.46 15.54
CA GLY A 200 -2.52 7.86 16.16
C GLY A 200 -3.61 8.88 16.49
N LEU A 201 -3.39 9.71 17.51
CA LEU A 201 -4.40 10.63 18.05
C LEU A 201 -4.83 11.71 17.04
N LEU A 202 -3.89 12.45 16.46
CA LEU A 202 -4.20 13.45 15.43
C LEU A 202 -4.85 12.80 14.20
N GLY A 203 -4.36 11.62 13.80
CA GLY A 203 -4.98 10.81 12.74
C GLY A 203 -6.44 10.50 13.03
N ALA A 204 -6.76 10.03 14.24
CA ALA A 204 -8.12 9.76 14.68
C ALA A 204 -9.00 11.02 14.64
N CYS A 205 -8.52 12.15 15.15
CA CYS A 205 -9.26 13.42 15.15
C CYS A 205 -9.61 13.90 13.72
N VAL A 206 -8.70 13.72 12.76
CA VAL A 206 -8.93 14.14 11.38
C VAL A 206 -9.86 13.16 10.66
N MET A 207 -9.66 11.85 10.86
CA MET A 207 -10.49 10.81 10.25
C MET A 207 -11.93 10.80 10.82
N SER A 208 -12.13 11.23 12.07
CA SER A 208 -13.47 11.30 12.65
C SER A 208 -14.35 12.36 12.00
N VAL A 209 -13.78 13.39 11.34
CA VAL A 209 -14.57 14.40 10.62
C VAL A 209 -15.40 13.76 9.49
N PRO A 210 -14.82 13.13 8.46
CA PRO A 210 -15.61 12.40 7.47
C PRO A 210 -16.33 11.20 8.10
N GLY A 211 -15.78 10.62 9.17
CA GLY A 211 -16.42 9.52 9.90
C GLY A 211 -17.79 9.88 10.45
N THR A 212 -17.93 11.03 11.12
CA THR A 212 -19.19 11.51 11.67
C THR A 212 -20.20 11.85 10.57
N VAL A 213 -19.73 12.41 9.45
CA VAL A 213 -20.63 12.70 8.32
C VAL A 213 -21.09 11.41 7.65
N VAL A 214 -20.19 10.47 7.37
CA VAL A 214 -20.54 9.15 6.83
C VAL A 214 -21.49 8.42 7.78
N GLN A 215 -21.22 8.44 9.08
CA GLN A 215 -22.09 7.86 10.09
C GLN A 215 -23.49 8.50 10.07
N SER A 216 -23.61 9.81 9.90
CA SER A 216 -24.93 10.47 9.78
C SER A 216 -25.75 10.04 8.56
N VAL A 217 -25.07 9.58 7.49
CA VAL A 217 -25.71 9.01 6.29
C VAL A 217 -26.04 7.53 6.52
N VAL A 218 -25.12 6.77 7.10
CA VAL A 218 -25.21 5.31 7.25
C VAL A 218 -26.09 4.88 8.42
N ASP A 219 -26.09 5.60 9.55
CA ASP A 219 -26.94 5.30 10.73
C ASP A 219 -28.43 5.52 10.45
N GLN A 220 -28.79 6.26 9.38
CA GLN A 220 -30.17 6.31 8.89
C GLN A 220 -30.61 5.00 8.20
N THR A 221 -29.65 4.15 7.84
CA THR A 221 -29.86 2.92 7.05
C THR A 221 -29.58 1.63 7.82
N SER A 222 -28.54 1.53 8.66
CA SER A 222 -28.28 0.41 9.58
C SER A 222 -26.90 0.55 10.26
N GLY A 223 -26.83 0.44 11.59
CA GLY A 223 -25.60 0.70 12.36
C GLY A 223 -24.67 -0.51 12.50
N ILE A 224 -23.41 -0.37 12.08
CA ILE A 224 -22.34 -1.38 12.28
C ILE A 224 -21.74 -1.20 13.68
N ALA A 225 -22.26 -1.91 14.67
CA ALA A 225 -21.67 -1.98 16.01
C ALA A 225 -20.98 -3.34 16.20
N LEU A 226 -19.64 -3.40 16.10
CA LEU A 226 -18.88 -4.65 16.33
C LEU A 226 -18.89 -5.13 17.78
N ASN A 227 -19.25 -4.28 18.74
CA ASN A 227 -19.51 -4.68 20.12
C ASN A 227 -20.62 -3.80 20.72
N ALA A 228 -21.85 -4.31 20.76
CA ALA A 228 -23.02 -3.56 21.22
C ALA A 228 -22.91 -3.13 22.69
N MET A 229 -22.29 -3.94 23.55
CA MET A 229 -22.16 -3.68 24.98
C MET A 229 -21.17 -2.55 25.28
N LEU A 230 -20.01 -2.56 24.62
CA LEU A 230 -19.06 -1.47 24.80
C LEU A 230 -19.59 -0.19 24.13
N LEU A 231 -20.24 -0.31 22.97
CA LEU A 231 -20.85 0.84 22.31
C LEU A 231 -21.92 1.48 23.23
N SER A 232 -22.74 0.69 23.91
CA SER A 232 -23.74 1.22 24.85
C SER A 232 -23.08 1.89 26.06
N THR A 233 -22.04 1.31 26.65
CA THR A 233 -21.31 1.94 27.77
C THR A 233 -20.59 3.23 27.35
N LEU A 234 -20.00 3.27 26.16
CA LEU A 234 -19.40 4.48 25.61
C LEU A 234 -20.46 5.53 25.26
N GLN A 235 -21.59 5.12 24.69
CA GLN A 235 -22.73 6.00 24.42
C GLN A 235 -23.31 6.59 25.71
N GLU A 236 -23.43 5.80 26.77
CA GLU A 236 -23.85 6.26 28.10
C GLU A 236 -22.84 7.25 28.70
N GLY A 237 -21.55 6.92 28.65
CA GLY A 237 -20.49 7.82 29.10
C GLY A 237 -20.49 9.14 28.33
N VAL A 238 -20.60 9.07 27.01
CA VAL A 238 -20.68 10.24 26.13
C VAL A 238 -21.98 11.02 26.35
N ALA A 239 -23.11 10.37 26.63
CA ALA A 239 -24.37 11.03 26.96
C ALA A 239 -24.25 11.82 28.26
N LEU A 240 -23.58 11.29 29.29
CA LEU A 240 -23.31 12.04 30.52
C LEU A 240 -22.44 13.29 30.26
N TRP A 241 -21.44 13.16 29.38
CA TRP A 241 -20.61 14.30 28.96
C TRP A 241 -21.40 15.31 28.10
N ARG A 242 -22.30 14.85 27.23
CA ARG A 242 -23.21 15.68 26.44
C ARG A 242 -24.07 16.53 27.34
N ASP A 243 -24.70 15.90 28.33
CA ASP A 243 -25.66 16.56 29.21
C ASP A 243 -24.92 17.60 30.09
N ALA A 244 -23.68 17.30 30.51
CA ALA A 244 -22.83 18.24 31.22
C ALA A 244 -22.34 19.43 30.35
N LEU A 245 -21.96 19.17 29.10
CA LEU A 245 -21.48 20.20 28.16
C LEU A 245 -22.62 21.08 27.63
N SER A 246 -23.75 20.49 27.27
CA SER A 246 -24.94 21.23 26.80
C SER A 246 -25.44 22.21 27.86
N TYR A 247 -25.47 21.81 29.13
CA TYR A 247 -25.79 22.71 30.24
C TYR A 247 -24.86 23.93 30.32
N GLN A 248 -23.56 23.74 30.08
CA GLN A 248 -22.57 24.83 30.07
C GLN A 248 -22.73 25.73 28.83
N PHE A 249 -22.97 25.14 27.65
CA PHE A 249 -23.14 25.89 26.40
C PHE A 249 -24.46 26.67 26.32
N ASP A 250 -25.55 26.13 26.85
CA ASP A 250 -26.85 26.80 26.94
C ASP A 250 -26.78 28.10 27.75
N SER A 251 -25.87 28.16 28.72
CA SER A 251 -25.64 29.36 29.52
C SER A 251 -24.92 30.49 28.77
N LEU A 252 -24.25 30.21 27.65
CA LEU A 252 -23.33 31.14 26.99
C LEU A 252 -23.79 31.69 25.63
N VAL A 253 -24.50 30.92 24.79
CA VAL A 253 -24.65 31.27 23.35
C VAL A 253 -26.11 31.27 22.82
N GLY A 254 -27.09 30.87 23.63
CA GLY A 254 -28.52 30.91 23.26
C GLY A 254 -29.00 29.69 22.46
N SER A 255 -30.28 29.33 22.66
CA SER A 255 -30.76 27.94 22.56
C SER A 255 -30.78 27.30 21.17
N THR A 256 -30.98 28.03 20.07
CA THR A 256 -31.24 27.40 18.75
C THR A 256 -29.99 27.13 17.93
N ALA A 257 -28.98 28.00 18.02
CA ALA A 257 -27.68 27.77 17.37
C ALA A 257 -26.82 26.78 18.17
N VAL A 258 -26.89 26.82 19.50
CA VAL A 258 -26.20 25.87 20.39
C VAL A 258 -26.66 24.45 20.14
N GLN A 259 -27.95 24.22 19.92
CA GLN A 259 -28.47 22.86 19.74
C GLN A 259 -27.89 22.18 18.48
N ARG A 260 -27.94 22.85 17.32
CA ARG A 260 -27.41 22.26 16.07
C ARG A 260 -25.88 22.10 16.06
N TRP A 261 -25.15 23.08 16.58
CA TRP A 261 -23.68 23.02 16.60
C TRP A 261 -23.15 22.11 17.72
N GLY A 262 -23.82 22.10 18.87
CA GLY A 262 -23.51 21.25 20.01
C GLY A 262 -23.71 19.78 19.70
N ASP A 263 -24.81 19.41 19.04
CA ASP A 263 -25.08 18.03 18.63
C ASP A 263 -24.01 17.54 17.65
N GLY A 264 -23.69 18.34 16.61
CA GLY A 264 -22.65 17.98 15.64
C GLY A 264 -21.25 17.88 16.25
N LEU A 265 -20.86 18.82 17.11
CA LEU A 265 -19.57 18.80 17.80
C LEU A 265 -19.43 17.58 18.72
N LEU A 266 -20.49 17.25 19.44
CA LEU A 266 -20.49 16.10 20.33
C LEU A 266 -20.46 14.78 19.56
N SER A 267 -21.27 14.64 18.50
CA SER A 267 -21.19 13.48 17.61
C SER A 267 -19.78 13.30 17.06
N TRP A 268 -19.13 14.39 16.66
CA TRP A 268 -17.72 14.34 16.24
C TRP A 268 -16.77 13.91 17.35
N LEU A 269 -16.93 14.44 18.57
CA LEU A 269 -16.11 14.07 19.72
C LEU A 269 -16.29 12.59 20.08
N GLN A 270 -17.51 12.07 20.00
CA GLN A 270 -17.82 10.66 20.18
C GLN A 270 -17.11 9.79 19.14
N THR A 271 -17.29 10.09 17.85
CA THR A 271 -16.62 9.37 16.76
C THR A 271 -15.10 9.44 16.92
N CYS A 272 -14.57 10.60 17.33
CA CYS A 272 -13.14 10.80 17.59
C CYS A 272 -12.64 9.86 18.68
N LEU A 273 -13.29 9.83 19.85
CA LEU A 273 -12.90 8.96 20.96
C LEU A 273 -12.93 7.47 20.58
N LEU A 274 -13.92 7.06 19.79
CA LEU A 274 -14.03 5.69 19.28
C LEU A 274 -12.90 5.33 18.31
N TYR A 275 -12.40 6.29 17.55
CA TYR A 275 -11.34 6.05 16.57
C TYR A 275 -9.95 5.97 17.19
N ILE A 276 -9.72 6.63 18.32
CA ILE A 276 -8.37 6.72 18.92
C ILE A 276 -7.73 5.34 19.10
N PRO A 277 -8.35 4.35 19.77
CA PRO A 277 -7.71 3.04 19.98
C PRO A 277 -7.35 2.37 18.65
N ASP A 278 -8.29 2.37 17.68
CA ASP A 278 -8.11 1.71 16.39
C ASP A 278 -7.01 2.37 15.55
N LYS A 279 -7.01 3.70 15.43
CA LYS A 279 -6.02 4.41 14.60
C LYS A 279 -4.63 4.43 15.24
N VAL A 280 -4.54 4.51 16.57
CA VAL A 280 -3.27 4.39 17.30
C VAL A 280 -2.64 3.02 17.07
N VAL A 281 -3.40 1.93 17.27
CA VAL A 281 -2.86 0.58 17.09
C VAL A 281 -2.55 0.32 15.61
N SER A 282 -3.41 0.75 14.69
CA SER A 282 -3.18 0.58 13.25
C SER A 282 -1.89 1.25 12.78
N ALA A 283 -1.64 2.49 13.21
CA ALA A 283 -0.40 3.20 12.89
C ALA A 283 0.84 2.53 13.52
N ALA A 284 0.72 2.04 14.76
CA ALA A 284 1.82 1.36 15.44
C ALA A 284 2.19 0.03 14.76
N VAL A 285 1.19 -0.79 14.41
CA VAL A 285 1.41 -2.06 13.70
C VAL A 285 2.01 -1.80 12.32
N ALA A 286 1.49 -0.81 11.58
CA ALA A 286 2.04 -0.42 10.30
C ALA A 286 3.52 -0.01 10.39
N LEU A 287 3.89 0.79 11.40
CA LEU A 287 5.28 1.17 11.63
C LEU A 287 6.18 -0.04 11.93
N ILE A 288 5.70 -1.00 12.74
CA ILE A 288 6.43 -2.24 13.01
C ILE A 288 6.64 -3.03 11.72
N LEU A 289 5.62 -3.14 10.86
CA LEU A 289 5.71 -3.83 9.58
C LEU A 289 6.69 -3.13 8.61
N VAL A 290 6.71 -1.79 8.58
CA VAL A 290 7.68 -1.03 7.80
C VAL A 290 9.10 -1.33 8.29
N LYS A 291 9.36 -1.20 9.60
CA LYS A 291 10.72 -1.36 10.17
C LYS A 291 11.24 -2.80 10.17
N ARG A 292 10.36 -3.79 10.35
CA ARG A 292 10.77 -5.19 10.55
C ARG A 292 10.40 -6.08 9.37
N GLY A 293 9.26 -5.82 8.74
CA GLY A 293 8.82 -6.59 7.58
C GLY A 293 9.56 -6.18 6.32
N PHE A 294 9.68 -4.88 6.06
CA PHE A 294 10.19 -4.34 4.78
C PHE A 294 11.29 -3.28 4.95
N PRO A 295 12.41 -3.61 5.62
CA PRO A 295 13.43 -2.64 6.02
C PRO A 295 14.14 -1.97 4.83
N MET A 296 14.24 -2.65 3.68
CA MET A 296 14.81 -2.06 2.47
C MET A 296 13.86 -1.01 1.87
N PHE A 297 12.54 -1.24 1.94
CA PHE A 297 11.55 -0.24 1.53
C PHE A 297 11.48 0.92 2.53
N GLU A 298 11.68 0.68 3.83
CA GLU A 298 11.85 1.76 4.81
C GLU A 298 13.02 2.67 4.40
N GLN A 299 14.20 2.09 4.16
CA GLN A 299 15.41 2.84 3.83
C GLN A 299 15.26 3.66 2.54
N GLU A 300 14.68 3.06 1.49
CA GLU A 300 14.59 3.69 0.18
C GLU A 300 13.38 4.60 0.00
N LEU A 301 12.23 4.27 0.62
CA LEU A 301 10.95 4.94 0.36
C LEU A 301 10.45 5.83 1.50
N ALA A 302 10.83 5.55 2.75
CA ALA A 302 10.43 6.37 3.91
C ALA A 302 11.56 7.27 4.39
N LEU A 303 12.79 6.74 4.51
CA LEU A 303 13.95 7.50 4.94
C LEU A 303 14.56 8.31 3.80
N GLY A 304 14.82 7.67 2.66
CA GLY A 304 15.64 8.24 1.60
C GLY A 304 17.10 8.46 2.04
N ARG A 305 18.05 8.30 1.12
CA ARG A 305 19.48 8.53 1.44
C ARG A 305 19.78 10.01 1.72
N ASP A 306 20.82 10.26 2.51
CA ASP A 306 21.10 11.56 3.16
C ASP A 306 21.06 12.77 2.23
N GLU A 307 21.47 12.61 0.97
CA GLU A 307 21.56 13.72 0.00
C GLU A 307 20.27 13.95 -0.82
N GLU A 308 19.40 12.94 -0.98
CA GLU A 308 18.26 13.00 -1.92
C GLU A 308 16.91 13.22 -1.23
N GLY A 309 16.82 12.95 0.08
CA GLY A 309 15.55 13.00 0.82
C GLY A 309 14.60 11.84 0.45
N PRO A 310 13.42 11.75 1.09
CA PRO A 310 12.43 10.72 0.73
C PRO A 310 11.88 10.95 -0.69
N PRO A 311 11.48 9.88 -1.42
CA PRO A 311 10.84 10.02 -2.72
C PRO A 311 9.61 10.93 -2.64
N LYS A 312 9.58 11.95 -3.50
CA LYS A 312 8.46 12.87 -3.61
C LYS A 312 7.38 12.29 -4.52
N ASP A 313 6.14 12.56 -4.19
CA ASP A 313 5.00 12.20 -5.03
C ASP A 313 5.07 12.91 -6.38
N ASN A 314 4.77 12.18 -7.45
CA ASN A 314 4.63 12.77 -8.77
C ASN A 314 3.19 13.18 -9.06
N ARG A 315 3.01 14.01 -10.09
CA ARG A 315 1.68 14.48 -10.54
C ARG A 315 0.74 13.37 -11.02
N VAL A 316 1.24 12.16 -11.24
CA VAL A 316 0.44 11.02 -11.76
C VAL A 316 -0.32 10.32 -10.64
N ALA A 317 0.23 10.26 -9.44
CA ALA A 317 -0.40 9.54 -8.33
C ALA A 317 -1.81 10.06 -7.99
N PRO A 318 -2.08 11.38 -7.90
CA PRO A 318 -3.44 11.90 -7.74
C PRO A 318 -4.38 11.52 -8.89
N LEU A 319 -3.89 11.49 -10.13
CA LEU A 319 -4.71 11.13 -11.30
C LEU A 319 -5.09 9.65 -11.31
N VAL A 320 -4.17 8.77 -10.89
CA VAL A 320 -4.46 7.35 -10.73
C VAL A 320 -5.50 7.13 -9.62
N LEU A 321 -5.41 7.89 -8.52
CA LEU A 321 -6.44 7.86 -7.49
C LEU A 321 -7.80 8.32 -8.03
N ALA A 322 -7.83 9.39 -8.84
CA ALA A 322 -9.05 9.82 -9.54
C ALA A 322 -9.65 8.73 -10.43
N LEU A 323 -8.81 8.00 -11.17
CA LEU A 323 -9.26 6.89 -11.99
C LEU A 323 -9.87 5.77 -11.15
N PHE A 324 -9.25 5.42 -10.01
CA PHE A 324 -9.81 4.44 -9.09
C PHE A 324 -11.09 4.92 -8.41
N TYR A 325 -11.20 6.21 -8.10
CA TYR A 325 -12.35 6.79 -7.41
C TYR A 325 -13.56 7.00 -8.32
N ALA A 326 -13.36 7.18 -9.63
CA ALA A 326 -14.46 7.50 -10.56
C ALA A 326 -15.63 6.50 -10.53
N PRO A 327 -15.42 5.17 -10.54
CA PRO A 327 -16.52 4.21 -10.40
C PRO A 327 -17.25 4.36 -9.07
N SER A 328 -16.50 4.57 -7.97
CA SER A 328 -17.07 4.73 -6.64
C SER A 328 -17.90 5.99 -6.49
N PHE A 329 -17.39 7.10 -7.03
CA PHE A 329 -18.12 8.35 -7.09
C PHE A 329 -19.43 8.21 -7.85
N ALA A 330 -19.41 7.57 -9.02
CA ALA A 330 -20.60 7.36 -9.82
C ALA A 330 -21.67 6.58 -9.04
N ILE A 331 -21.28 5.54 -8.29
CA ILE A 331 -22.18 4.77 -7.43
C ILE A 331 -22.71 5.62 -6.26
N LEU A 332 -21.84 6.34 -5.55
CA LEU A 332 -22.23 7.13 -4.37
C LEU A 332 -23.22 8.25 -4.72
N VAL A 333 -23.06 8.90 -5.87
CA VAL A 333 -23.94 10.00 -6.30
C VAL A 333 -25.23 9.49 -6.94
N SER A 334 -25.22 8.31 -7.58
CA SER A 334 -26.41 7.76 -8.25
C SER A 334 -27.28 6.86 -7.36
N SER A 335 -26.76 6.39 -6.23
CA SER A 335 -27.47 5.48 -5.34
C SER A 335 -28.38 6.23 -4.35
N GLU A 336 -29.65 5.82 -4.30
CA GLU A 336 -30.59 6.29 -3.28
C GLU A 336 -30.19 5.83 -1.86
N THR A 337 -29.55 4.65 -1.74
CA THR A 337 -29.06 4.10 -0.46
C THR A 337 -28.04 5.01 0.22
N TYR A 338 -27.29 5.80 -0.54
CA TYR A 338 -26.27 6.71 -0.02
C TYR A 338 -26.71 8.17 -0.03
N LEU A 339 -28.02 8.42 -0.23
CA LEU A 339 -28.60 9.75 -0.32
C LEU A 339 -27.80 10.64 -1.28
N GLY A 340 -27.45 10.10 -2.45
CA GLY A 340 -26.50 10.71 -3.39
C GLY A 340 -26.87 12.13 -3.79
N HIS A 341 -28.18 12.45 -3.86
CA HIS A 341 -28.69 13.79 -4.15
C HIS A 341 -28.48 14.80 -3.01
N ASP A 342 -28.60 14.38 -1.76
CA ASP A 342 -28.48 15.27 -0.59
C ASP A 342 -27.03 15.43 -0.15
N TYR A 343 -26.22 14.38 -0.31
CA TYR A 343 -24.82 14.31 0.13
C TYR A 343 -23.82 14.36 -1.02
N TRP A 344 -24.21 14.78 -2.23
CA TRP A 344 -23.29 14.94 -3.36
C TRP A 344 -22.04 15.79 -3.06
N PRO A 345 -22.06 16.84 -2.20
CA PRO A 345 -20.85 17.60 -1.88
C PRO A 345 -19.84 16.76 -1.11
N LEU A 346 -20.31 15.87 -0.22
CA LEU A 346 -19.48 14.94 0.53
C LEU A 346 -18.79 13.95 -0.43
N TRP A 347 -19.57 13.34 -1.32
CA TRP A 347 -19.05 12.41 -2.32
C TRP A 347 -18.14 13.11 -3.35
N SER A 348 -18.30 14.41 -3.55
CA SER A 348 -17.45 15.19 -4.45
C SER A 348 -16.15 15.68 -3.78
N ALA A 349 -16.04 15.65 -2.46
CA ALA A 349 -14.90 16.16 -1.72
C ALA A 349 -13.55 15.53 -2.15
N PRO A 350 -13.44 14.22 -2.41
CA PRO A 350 -12.19 13.63 -2.89
C PRO A 350 -11.71 14.22 -4.22
N TRP A 351 -12.62 14.61 -5.13
CA TRP A 351 -12.23 15.26 -6.39
C TRP A 351 -11.52 16.59 -6.15
N VAL A 352 -12.02 17.39 -5.21
CA VAL A 352 -11.38 18.66 -4.83
C VAL A 352 -9.97 18.41 -4.29
N VAL A 353 -9.81 17.42 -3.42
CA VAL A 353 -8.51 17.04 -2.85
C VAL A 353 -7.56 16.51 -3.92
N ILE A 354 -8.04 15.67 -4.84
CA ILE A 354 -7.25 15.13 -5.94
C ILE A 354 -6.79 16.24 -6.89
N LEU A 355 -7.68 17.17 -7.27
CA LEU A 355 -7.33 18.30 -8.12
C LEU A 355 -6.32 19.22 -7.43
N ALA A 356 -6.54 19.56 -6.17
CA ALA A 356 -5.60 20.35 -5.38
C ALA A 356 -4.22 19.66 -5.29
N GLY A 357 -4.22 18.35 -5.05
CA GLY A 357 -3.02 17.50 -5.05
C GLY A 357 -2.29 17.49 -6.39
N TYR A 358 -3.02 17.37 -7.50
CA TYR A 358 -2.46 17.43 -8.85
C TYR A 358 -1.78 18.78 -9.12
N PHE A 359 -2.46 19.89 -8.83
CA PHE A 359 -1.89 21.23 -9.05
C PHE A 359 -0.70 21.50 -8.11
N HIS A 360 -0.77 21.03 -6.86
CA HIS A 360 0.34 21.12 -5.93
C HIS A 360 1.56 20.33 -6.42
N ALA A 361 1.37 19.07 -6.83
CA ALA A 361 2.43 18.22 -7.37
C ALA A 361 2.96 18.75 -8.71
N ARG A 362 2.13 19.43 -9.52
CA ARG A 362 2.58 20.10 -10.74
C ARG A 362 3.44 21.33 -10.44
N ALA A 363 3.12 22.10 -9.41
CA ALA A 363 3.81 23.35 -9.07
C ALA A 363 5.10 23.11 -8.26
N ARG A 364 5.13 22.10 -7.38
CA ARG A 364 6.24 21.84 -6.44
C ARG A 364 6.86 20.45 -6.56
N GLY A 365 6.36 19.62 -7.46
CA GLY A 365 6.87 18.26 -7.66
C GLY A 365 8.24 18.23 -8.34
N PRO A 366 8.95 17.08 -8.24
CA PRO A 366 10.24 16.89 -8.87
C PRO A 366 10.13 16.91 -10.40
N ALA A 367 11.21 17.32 -11.07
CA ALA A 367 11.30 17.25 -12.52
C ALA A 367 11.30 15.79 -12.99
N GLU A 368 10.81 15.53 -14.21
CA GLU A 368 10.70 14.16 -14.73
C GLU A 368 12.05 13.44 -14.81
N GLU A 369 13.10 14.17 -15.18
CA GLU A 369 14.47 13.64 -15.22
C GLU A 369 14.95 13.20 -13.83
N GLN A 370 14.66 13.99 -12.79
CA GLN A 370 15.00 13.63 -11.41
C GLN A 370 14.24 12.37 -10.96
N VAL A 371 12.96 12.25 -11.33
CA VAL A 371 12.16 11.06 -11.05
C VAL A 371 12.74 9.83 -11.75
N ARG A 372 13.13 9.97 -13.03
CA ARG A 372 13.71 8.88 -13.82
C ARG A 372 15.06 8.43 -13.26
N ALA A 373 15.94 9.39 -12.93
CA ALA A 373 17.24 9.12 -12.33
C ALA A 373 17.09 8.42 -10.96
N ALA A 374 16.21 8.93 -10.09
CA ALA A 374 15.96 8.32 -8.78
C ALA A 374 15.41 6.89 -8.90
N ARG A 375 14.56 6.62 -9.89
CA ARG A 375 14.05 5.27 -10.17
C ARG A 375 15.14 4.32 -10.66
N ALA A 376 15.94 4.74 -11.62
CA ALA A 376 17.04 3.93 -12.13
C ALA A 376 18.04 3.60 -11.01
N ALA A 377 18.36 4.59 -10.17
CA ALA A 377 19.23 4.42 -9.02
C ALA A 377 18.66 3.41 -8.00
N ARG A 378 17.37 3.50 -7.66
CA ARG A 378 16.70 2.52 -6.78
C ARG A 378 16.66 1.12 -7.37
N ALA A 379 16.35 1.00 -8.67
CA ALA A 379 16.33 -0.29 -9.35
C ALA A 379 17.70 -0.97 -9.32
N GLY A 380 18.77 -0.20 -9.57
CA GLY A 380 20.15 -0.67 -9.45
C GLY A 380 20.49 -1.17 -8.05
N ARG A 381 20.02 -0.46 -7.01
CA ARG A 381 20.25 -0.86 -5.60
C ARG A 381 19.52 -2.13 -5.22
N TYR A 382 18.22 -2.25 -5.53
CA TYR A 382 17.48 -3.49 -5.30
C TYR A 382 18.12 -4.67 -6.00
N ARG A 383 18.64 -4.47 -7.22
CA ARG A 383 19.38 -5.50 -7.95
C ARG A 383 20.67 -5.88 -7.22
N ALA A 384 21.48 -4.90 -6.81
CA ALA A 384 22.74 -5.14 -6.12
C ALA A 384 22.53 -5.92 -4.81
N GLU A 385 21.62 -5.43 -3.96
CA GLU A 385 21.39 -6.00 -2.62
C GLU A 385 20.68 -7.35 -2.65
N LEU A 386 19.78 -7.59 -3.62
CA LEU A 386 19.06 -8.85 -3.74
C LEU A 386 19.76 -9.88 -4.64
N SER A 387 20.78 -9.50 -5.41
CA SER A 387 21.51 -10.41 -6.32
C SER A 387 22.01 -11.69 -5.64
N PRO A 388 22.61 -11.68 -4.43
CA PRO A 388 23.17 -12.89 -3.83
C PRO A 388 22.11 -13.90 -3.41
N ILE A 389 20.87 -13.44 -3.24
CA ILE A 389 19.73 -14.26 -2.84
C ILE A 389 19.07 -14.90 -4.06
N HIS A 390 19.04 -14.19 -5.19
CA HIS A 390 18.45 -14.68 -6.43
C HIS A 390 19.24 -15.84 -7.04
N GLU A 391 20.55 -15.90 -6.79
CA GLU A 391 21.43 -16.98 -7.27
C GLU A 391 21.30 -18.28 -6.47
N GLN A 392 20.56 -18.29 -5.34
CA GLN A 392 20.41 -19.48 -4.53
C GLN A 392 19.48 -20.51 -5.20
N PRO A 393 19.84 -21.81 -5.25
CA PRO A 393 19.02 -22.85 -5.88
C PRO A 393 17.59 -22.95 -5.30
N THR A 394 17.46 -22.73 -4.00
CA THR A 394 16.17 -22.72 -3.28
C THR A 394 15.23 -21.64 -3.81
N PHE A 395 15.78 -20.50 -4.26
CA PHE A 395 15.00 -19.40 -4.82
C PHE A 395 14.34 -19.81 -6.14
N HIS A 396 15.09 -20.45 -7.03
CA HIS A 396 14.58 -20.94 -8.31
C HIS A 396 13.56 -22.06 -8.15
N PHE A 397 13.72 -22.93 -7.15
CA PHE A 397 12.75 -23.98 -6.83
C PHE A 397 11.37 -23.38 -6.50
N CYS A 398 11.32 -22.45 -5.54
CA CYS A 398 10.07 -21.80 -5.14
C CYS A 398 9.40 -21.05 -6.30
N GLN A 399 10.20 -20.39 -7.16
CA GLN A 399 9.67 -19.66 -8.32
C GLN A 399 9.01 -20.60 -9.35
N ARG A 400 9.61 -21.76 -9.62
CA ARG A 400 9.06 -22.77 -10.52
C ARG A 400 7.78 -23.40 -9.94
N LEU A 401 7.74 -23.66 -8.64
CA LEU A 401 6.57 -24.19 -7.97
C LEU A 401 5.39 -23.21 -8.01
N LEU A 402 5.62 -21.93 -7.70
CA LEU A 402 4.60 -20.89 -7.81
C LEU A 402 4.08 -20.73 -9.25
N PHE A 403 4.95 -20.90 -10.24
CA PHE A 403 4.53 -20.90 -11.64
C PHE A 403 3.64 -22.09 -11.98
N GLY A 404 4.02 -23.29 -11.54
CA GLY A 404 3.19 -24.49 -11.70
C GLY A 404 1.82 -24.32 -11.06
N LEU A 405 1.75 -23.70 -9.88
CA LEU A 405 0.49 -23.41 -9.19
C LEU A 405 -0.38 -22.41 -9.97
N LEU A 406 0.21 -21.35 -10.55
CA LEU A 406 -0.51 -20.39 -11.39
C LEU A 406 -1.06 -21.03 -12.67
N ILE A 407 -0.29 -21.90 -13.31
CA ILE A 407 -0.76 -22.63 -14.49
C ILE A 407 -1.92 -23.56 -14.09
N ALA A 408 -1.75 -24.34 -13.01
CA ALA A 408 -2.78 -25.25 -12.53
C ALA A 408 -4.08 -24.52 -12.17
N SER A 409 -3.99 -23.36 -11.52
CA SER A 409 -5.17 -22.56 -11.15
C SER A 409 -5.85 -21.92 -12.36
N ALA A 410 -5.09 -21.44 -13.35
CA ALA A 410 -5.64 -20.92 -14.59
C ALA A 410 -6.37 -22.01 -15.39
N ILE A 411 -5.79 -23.21 -15.47
CA ILE A 411 -6.42 -24.38 -16.10
C ILE A 411 -7.72 -24.72 -15.38
N PHE A 412 -7.72 -24.80 -14.04
CA PHE A 412 -8.90 -25.11 -13.26
C PHE A 412 -10.06 -24.13 -13.51
N VAL A 413 -9.77 -22.83 -13.57
CA VAL A 413 -10.80 -21.83 -13.87
C VAL A 413 -11.30 -21.91 -15.31
N LEU A 414 -10.44 -22.24 -16.27
CA LEU A 414 -10.88 -22.46 -17.66
C LEU A 414 -11.93 -23.57 -17.76
N PHE A 415 -11.83 -24.59 -16.91
CA PHE A 415 -12.78 -25.71 -16.85
C PHE A 415 -14.02 -25.44 -15.99
N MET A 416 -14.03 -24.39 -15.14
CA MET A 416 -15.16 -24.08 -14.26
C MET A 416 -16.49 -23.79 -14.98
N PRO A 417 -16.54 -23.00 -16.07
CA PRO A 417 -17.77 -22.77 -16.83
C PRO A 417 -18.37 -24.05 -17.44
N LEU A 418 -17.58 -25.10 -17.63
CA LEU A 418 -18.05 -26.39 -18.14
C LEU A 418 -18.67 -27.27 -17.05
N ILE A 419 -18.45 -26.95 -15.77
CA ILE A 419 -18.82 -27.79 -14.62
C ILE A 419 -19.94 -27.16 -13.78
N LEU A 420 -20.02 -25.83 -13.70
CA LEU A 420 -20.92 -25.11 -12.79
C LEU A 420 -21.78 -24.07 -13.53
N ALA A 421 -23.08 -24.04 -13.20
CA ALA A 421 -24.02 -23.05 -13.72
C ALA A 421 -23.75 -21.63 -13.15
N ASP A 422 -23.44 -21.51 -11.85
CA ASP A 422 -23.07 -20.24 -11.18
C ASP A 422 -21.55 -20.11 -10.99
N TYR A 423 -20.80 -20.24 -12.08
CA TYR A 423 -19.34 -20.31 -12.04
C TYR A 423 -18.65 -19.00 -11.62
N SER A 424 -19.30 -17.84 -11.78
CA SER A 424 -18.67 -16.53 -11.58
C SER A 424 -18.24 -16.29 -10.13
N THR A 425 -19.12 -16.54 -9.17
CA THR A 425 -18.83 -16.40 -7.73
C THR A 425 -17.80 -17.43 -7.25
N VAL A 426 -17.94 -18.68 -7.71
CA VAL A 426 -17.02 -19.76 -7.32
C VAL A 426 -15.62 -19.53 -7.90
N ALA A 427 -15.53 -19.14 -9.17
CA ALA A 427 -14.27 -18.82 -9.83
C ALA A 427 -13.60 -17.61 -9.16
N PHE A 428 -14.35 -16.57 -8.80
CA PHE A 428 -13.82 -15.42 -8.08
C PHE A 428 -13.28 -15.79 -6.70
N ASN A 429 -14.04 -16.52 -5.88
CA ASN A 429 -13.58 -16.98 -4.58
C ASN A 429 -12.33 -17.83 -4.68
N PHE A 430 -12.29 -18.75 -5.65
CA PHE A 430 -11.11 -19.56 -5.95
C PHE A 430 -9.91 -18.68 -6.33
N PHE A 431 -10.11 -17.68 -7.19
CA PHE A 431 -9.07 -16.73 -7.54
C PHE A 431 -8.56 -15.94 -6.33
N CYS A 432 -9.45 -15.40 -5.50
CA CYS A 432 -9.06 -14.70 -4.29
C CYS A 432 -8.22 -15.57 -3.35
N VAL A 433 -8.60 -16.83 -3.16
CA VAL A 433 -7.86 -17.76 -2.31
C VAL A 433 -6.48 -18.07 -2.89
N ILE A 434 -6.41 -18.47 -4.16
CA ILE A 434 -5.14 -18.87 -4.78
C ILE A 434 -4.20 -17.67 -4.97
N TYR A 435 -4.69 -16.58 -5.55
CA TYR A 435 -3.88 -15.39 -5.78
C TYR A 435 -3.55 -14.68 -4.46
N GLY A 436 -4.46 -14.69 -3.48
CA GLY A 436 -4.18 -14.20 -2.13
C GLY A 436 -3.09 -15.01 -1.43
N ALA A 437 -3.11 -16.34 -1.54
CA ALA A 437 -2.06 -17.21 -1.01
C ALA A 437 -0.71 -16.98 -1.72
N ILE A 438 -0.71 -16.89 -3.05
CA ILE A 438 0.49 -16.60 -3.85
C ILE A 438 1.07 -15.22 -3.49
N LEU A 439 0.21 -14.22 -3.32
CA LEU A 439 0.61 -12.89 -2.88
C LEU A 439 1.24 -12.95 -1.49
N CYS A 440 0.60 -13.60 -0.52
CA CYS A 440 1.14 -13.79 0.83
C CYS A 440 2.52 -14.46 0.82
N LEU A 441 2.68 -15.56 0.07
CA LEU A 441 3.97 -16.23 -0.09
C LEU A 441 5.02 -15.33 -0.73
N THR A 442 4.63 -14.53 -1.72
CA THR A 442 5.52 -13.56 -2.37
C THR A 442 5.97 -12.48 -1.39
N LEU A 443 5.06 -11.97 -0.55
CA LEU A 443 5.37 -10.95 0.45
C LEU A 443 6.28 -11.49 1.55
N ILE A 444 6.00 -12.69 2.07
CA ILE A 444 6.88 -13.38 3.03
C ILE A 444 8.27 -13.55 2.43
N ARG A 445 8.36 -13.98 1.16
CA ARG A 445 9.63 -14.15 0.46
C ARG A 445 10.39 -12.83 0.37
N VAL A 446 9.73 -11.74 -0.04
CA VAL A 446 10.34 -10.41 -0.16
C VAL A 446 10.81 -9.94 1.21
N SER A 447 9.99 -10.07 2.26
CA SER A 447 10.36 -9.70 3.62
C SER A 447 11.60 -10.46 4.11
N ILE A 448 11.64 -11.79 3.92
CA ILE A 448 12.79 -12.61 4.31
C ILE A 448 14.03 -12.21 3.50
N ALA A 449 13.89 -12.02 2.20
CA ALA A 449 15.00 -11.66 1.33
C ALA A 449 15.62 -10.31 1.74
N GLN A 450 14.80 -9.29 2.01
CA GLN A 450 15.29 -7.99 2.48
C GLN A 450 16.02 -8.10 3.82
N ASN A 451 15.46 -8.85 4.78
CA ASN A 451 16.09 -9.04 6.08
C ASN A 451 17.42 -9.82 5.98
N LEU A 452 17.49 -10.85 5.13
CA LEU A 452 18.73 -11.60 4.88
C LEU A 452 19.78 -10.75 4.18
N ALA A 453 19.38 -9.92 3.21
CA ALA A 453 20.31 -9.03 2.50
C ALA A 453 21.03 -8.07 3.47
N LEU A 454 20.29 -7.49 4.42
CA LEU A 454 20.87 -6.63 5.46
C LEU A 454 21.83 -7.39 6.39
N LEU A 455 21.49 -8.62 6.78
CA LEU A 455 22.36 -9.45 7.61
C LEU A 455 23.66 -9.83 6.90
N TYR A 456 23.59 -10.16 5.61
CA TYR A 456 24.78 -10.49 4.82
C TYR A 456 25.63 -9.24 4.53
N GLY A 457 25.00 -8.10 4.24
CA GLY A 457 25.70 -6.81 4.08
C GLY A 457 26.47 -6.40 5.33
N ALA A 458 25.83 -6.44 6.50
CA ALA A 458 26.49 -6.12 7.78
C ALA A 458 27.70 -7.04 8.08
N LYS A 459 27.61 -8.32 7.67
CA LYS A 459 28.71 -9.27 7.86
C LYS A 459 29.88 -9.01 6.90
N ALA A 460 29.62 -8.53 5.69
CA ALA A 460 30.66 -8.15 4.73
C ALA A 460 31.45 -6.94 5.23
N ASP A 461 30.75 -5.88 5.66
CA ASP A 461 31.39 -4.66 6.20
C ASP A 461 32.26 -4.98 7.43
N SER A 462 31.78 -5.85 8.35
CA SER A 462 32.55 -6.24 9.53
C SER A 462 33.83 -7.03 9.19
N ARG A 463 33.86 -7.75 8.07
CA ARG A 463 35.04 -8.50 7.61
C ARG A 463 36.06 -7.58 6.96
N ASP A 464 35.62 -6.60 6.18
CA ASP A 464 36.50 -5.62 5.57
C ASP A 464 37.13 -4.69 6.61
N ASP A 465 36.39 -4.29 7.64
CA ASP A 465 36.95 -3.54 8.78
C ASP A 465 37.99 -4.38 9.54
N SER A 466 37.71 -5.66 9.76
CA SER A 466 38.65 -6.58 10.42
C SER A 466 39.93 -6.79 9.61
N ALA A 467 39.81 -6.93 8.29
CA ALA A 467 40.93 -7.06 7.37
C ALA A 467 41.75 -5.75 7.29
N GLY A 468 41.08 -4.60 7.26
CA GLY A 468 41.72 -3.27 7.30
C GLY A 468 42.47 -3.02 8.61
N ILE A 469 41.91 -3.43 9.75
CA ILE A 469 42.58 -3.35 11.07
C ILE A 469 43.78 -4.29 11.13
N ALA A 470 43.67 -5.51 10.61
CA ALA A 470 44.78 -6.47 10.53
C ALA A 470 45.94 -5.94 9.65
N ALA A 471 45.63 -5.37 8.49
CA ALA A 471 46.61 -4.77 7.59
C ALA A 471 47.32 -3.55 8.23
N ARG A 472 46.59 -2.71 8.96
CA ARG A 472 47.17 -1.58 9.72
C ARG A 472 48.06 -2.04 10.87
N ARG A 473 47.71 -3.12 11.57
CA ARG A 473 48.57 -3.74 12.60
C ARG A 473 49.83 -4.37 12.00
N GLY A 474 49.74 -5.00 10.83
CA GLY A 474 50.87 -5.54 10.09
C GLY A 474 51.86 -4.44 9.68
N LYS A 475 51.38 -3.33 9.09
CA LYS A 475 52.23 -2.17 8.73
C LYS A 475 52.90 -1.52 9.93
N ARG A 476 52.23 -1.40 11.08
CA ARG A 476 52.83 -0.84 12.31
C ARG A 476 53.91 -1.76 12.92
N ARG A 477 53.77 -3.08 12.81
CA ARG A 477 54.81 -4.02 13.25
C ARG A 477 56.02 -3.98 12.30
N ALA A 478 55.80 -3.84 11.01
CA ALA A 478 56.86 -3.74 10.01
C ALA A 478 57.61 -2.39 10.01
N SER A 479 57.05 -1.32 10.61
CA SER A 479 57.76 -0.04 10.79
C SER A 479 58.43 0.10 12.17
N ALA A 480 58.23 -0.88 13.06
CA ALA A 480 58.81 -0.91 14.41
C ALA A 480 59.93 -1.96 14.54
N ALA A 481 60.10 -2.81 13.52
CA ALA A 481 61.26 -3.65 13.27
C ALA A 481 62.10 -2.97 12.19
#